data_AF-A0A7J4E542-F1
#
_entry.id   AF-A0A7J4E542-F1
#
_cell.length_a   1.000
_cell.length_b   1.000
_cell.length_c   1.000
_cell.angle_alpha   90.00
_cell.angle_beta   90.00
_cell.angle_gamma   90.00
#
_symmetry.space_group_name_H-M   'P 1'
#
loop_
_entity.id
_entity.type
_entity.pdbx_description
1 polymer ?
#
loop_
_entity_poly.entity_id
_entity_poly.type
_entity_poly.pdbx_seq_one_letter_code
_entity_poly.pdbx_strand_id
1 'polypeptide(L)'
;EKLRGGCEVEWKVFCNEELAKKLFNLSYPAEFNPDPYRWLVESDAVITLAGLSSLVELAYLKKRAIIAYIANDFEQMGNALEFEGREGYRVFNLSRVEATDLQAALIGILREEPKPPSVKDASNEIAKEILETNTRN
;
A
#
# COMPACT_ATOMS: atom_id res chain seq x y z
N GLU A 1 -15.09 -7.97 17.94
CA GLU A 1 -15.57 -9.18 18.64
C GLU A 1 -14.48 -9.72 19.57
N LYS A 2 -14.79 -9.93 20.85
CA LYS A 2 -13.87 -10.56 21.81
C LYS A 2 -13.97 -12.08 21.70
N LEU A 3 -12.95 -12.72 21.13
CA LEU A 3 -12.78 -14.16 21.22
C LEU A 3 -12.23 -14.50 22.62
N ARG A 4 -12.93 -15.41 23.32
CA ARG A 4 -12.53 -15.95 24.63
C ARG A 4 -11.26 -16.79 24.45
N GLY A 5 -10.19 -16.43 25.16
CA GLY A 5 -8.88 -17.09 25.09
C GLY A 5 -7.81 -16.05 24.79
N GLY A 6 -7.37 -15.33 25.83
CA GLY A 6 -6.54 -14.13 25.73
C GLY A 6 -5.18 -14.38 25.09
N CYS A 7 -5.10 -14.14 23.79
CA CYS A 7 -3.94 -13.62 23.13
C CYS A 7 -4.42 -12.33 22.46
N GLU A 8 -4.17 -11.17 23.07
CA GLU A 8 -4.35 -9.90 22.37
C GLU A 8 -3.35 -9.91 21.22
N VAL A 9 -3.85 -10.09 20.00
CA VAL A 9 -3.02 -9.96 18.81
C VAL A 9 -2.85 -8.47 18.57
N GLU A 10 -1.70 -7.95 18.95
CA GLU A 10 -1.28 -6.59 18.64
C GLU A 10 -0.75 -6.57 17.20
N TRP A 11 -1.39 -5.80 16.33
CA TRP A 11 -1.00 -5.65 14.93
C TRP A 11 -0.28 -4.33 14.73
N LYS A 12 0.87 -4.35 14.05
CA LYS A 12 1.63 -3.15 13.68
C LYS A 12 1.19 -2.66 12.30
N VAL A 13 0.71 -1.41 12.22
CA VAL A 13 0.25 -0.78 10.97
C VAL A 13 1.14 0.41 10.62
N PHE A 14 1.69 0.42 9.41
CA PHE A 14 2.40 1.58 8.86
C PHE A 14 1.46 2.41 7.98
N CYS A 15 1.41 3.73 8.17
CA CYS A 15 0.41 4.59 7.54
C CYS A 15 0.98 5.95 7.12
N ASN A 16 0.49 6.51 6.00
CA ASN A 16 0.74 7.91 5.62
C ASN A 16 -0.01 8.88 6.59
N GLU A 17 0.56 10.06 6.83
CA GLU A 17 -0.02 11.08 7.72
C GLU A 17 -1.47 11.50 7.36
N GLU A 18 -1.78 11.73 6.08
CA GLU A 18 -3.14 12.12 5.67
C GLU A 18 -4.16 11.01 5.98
N LEU A 19 -3.75 9.76 5.76
CA LEU A 19 -4.56 8.59 6.09
C LEU A 19 -4.67 8.41 7.60
N ALA A 20 -3.60 8.61 8.37
CA ALA A 20 -3.63 8.51 9.82
C ALA A 20 -4.59 9.52 10.47
N LYS A 21 -4.59 10.77 9.97
CA LYS A 21 -5.54 11.81 10.39
C LYS A 21 -6.98 11.39 10.12
N LYS A 22 -7.26 10.88 8.92
CA LYS A 22 -8.61 10.42 8.53
C LYS A 22 -9.06 9.16 9.28
N LEU A 23 -8.14 8.23 9.52
CA LEU A 23 -8.44 6.89 10.05
C LEU A 23 -8.66 6.82 11.55
N PHE A 24 -7.85 7.56 12.29
CA PHE A 24 -7.74 7.36 13.73
C PHE A 24 -8.09 8.62 14.52
N ASN A 25 -8.43 9.72 13.83
CA ASN A 25 -8.58 11.04 14.45
C ASN A 25 -7.40 11.36 15.38
N LEU A 26 -6.22 10.83 15.05
CA LEU A 26 -5.03 10.92 15.87
C LEU A 26 -4.41 12.30 15.63
N SER A 27 -4.29 13.06 16.72
CA SER A 27 -3.47 14.26 16.82
C SER A 27 -2.02 13.93 17.19
N TYR A 28 -1.54 12.73 16.83
CA TYR A 28 -0.15 12.35 17.04
C TYR A 28 0.74 12.99 15.97
N PRO A 29 1.95 13.47 16.32
CA PRO A 29 2.91 13.91 15.32
C PRO A 29 3.24 12.72 14.43
N ALA A 30 3.08 12.87 13.12
CA ALA A 30 3.65 11.94 12.17
C ALA A 30 5.16 11.96 12.35
N GLU A 31 5.73 10.92 12.94
CA GLU A 31 7.18 10.77 12.99
C GLU A 31 7.66 10.43 11.59
N PHE A 32 8.26 11.40 10.92
CA PHE A 32 8.98 11.15 9.68
C PHE A 32 10.20 10.27 10.00
N ASN A 33 10.19 9.04 9.51
CA ASN A 33 11.32 8.15 9.59
C ASN A 33 12.08 8.17 8.24
N PRO A 34 13.33 8.67 8.21
CA PRO A 34 14.14 8.70 6.99
C PRO A 34 14.55 7.30 6.50
N ASP A 35 14.45 6.27 7.35
CA ASP A 35 14.63 4.85 6.99
C ASP A 35 13.37 4.05 7.39
N PRO A 36 12.29 4.13 6.58
CA PRO A 36 11.04 3.45 6.88
C PRO A 36 11.11 1.94 6.65
N TYR A 37 12.22 1.41 6.10
CA TYR A 37 12.34 0.02 5.69
C TYR A 37 12.06 -0.94 6.84
N ARG A 38 12.65 -0.68 8.01
CA ARG A 38 12.45 -1.52 9.19
C ARG A 38 10.98 -1.55 9.62
N TRP A 39 10.31 -0.41 9.61
CA TRP A 39 8.89 -0.32 9.99
C TRP A 39 8.00 -1.04 8.99
N LEU A 40 8.29 -0.90 7.70
CA LEU A 40 7.59 -1.60 6.63
C LEU A 40 7.72 -3.12 6.80
N VAL A 41 8.94 -3.63 7.03
CA VAL A 41 9.22 -5.06 7.22
C VAL A 41 8.57 -5.61 8.50
N GLU A 42 8.60 -4.86 9.61
CA GLU A 42 8.02 -5.29 10.88
C GLU A 42 6.49 -5.13 10.96
N SER A 43 5.87 -4.36 10.05
CA SER A 43 4.42 -4.17 10.02
C SER A 43 3.68 -5.40 9.49
N ASP A 44 2.47 -5.64 9.98
CA ASP A 44 1.61 -6.72 9.51
C ASP A 44 0.77 -6.32 8.30
N ALA A 45 0.45 -5.02 8.20
CA ALA A 45 -0.23 -4.40 7.08
C ALA A 45 0.19 -2.93 6.93
N VAL A 46 0.02 -2.43 5.71
CA VAL A 46 0.38 -1.05 5.33
C VAL A 46 -0.85 -0.31 4.81
N ILE A 47 -0.93 0.99 5.09
CA ILE A 47 -1.95 1.88 4.55
C ILE A 47 -1.24 3.02 3.80
N THR A 48 -1.46 3.13 2.49
CA THR A 48 -0.66 4.02 1.62
C THR A 48 -1.47 4.77 0.57
N LEU A 49 -0.92 5.91 0.09
CA LEU A 49 -1.47 6.79 -0.94
C LEU A 49 -1.10 6.37 -2.37
N ALA A 50 -1.10 5.07 -2.68
CA ALA A 50 -0.87 4.52 -4.02
C ALA A 50 0.35 5.06 -4.80
N GLY A 51 1.37 5.56 -4.10
CA GLY A 51 2.62 5.99 -4.71
C GLY A 51 3.38 4.79 -5.28
N LEU A 52 3.95 4.93 -6.47
CA LEU A 52 4.55 3.81 -7.20
C LEU A 52 5.65 3.09 -6.39
N SER A 53 6.55 3.85 -5.74
CA SER A 53 7.63 3.28 -4.91
C SER A 53 7.06 2.42 -3.78
N SER A 54 6.07 2.95 -3.05
CA SER A 54 5.40 2.20 -1.99
C SER A 54 4.74 0.93 -2.52
N LEU A 55 4.06 0.99 -3.67
CA LEU A 55 3.41 -0.21 -4.23
C LEU A 55 4.41 -1.26 -4.69
N VAL A 56 5.55 -0.86 -5.26
CA VAL A 56 6.65 -1.76 -5.62
C VAL A 56 7.20 -2.44 -4.36
N GLU A 57 7.44 -1.69 -3.29
CA GLU A 57 7.89 -2.23 -2.01
C GLU A 57 6.88 -3.24 -1.41
N LEU A 58 5.59 -2.91 -1.45
CA LEU A 58 4.52 -3.81 -1.00
C LEU A 58 4.50 -5.12 -1.79
N ALA A 59 4.64 -5.04 -3.11
CA ALA A 59 4.68 -6.21 -3.97
C ALA A 59 5.92 -7.07 -3.73
N TYR A 60 7.09 -6.44 -3.60
CA TYR A 60 8.35 -7.12 -3.34
C TYR A 60 8.37 -7.83 -1.99
N LEU A 61 7.89 -7.16 -0.93
CA LEU A 61 7.84 -7.71 0.43
C LEU A 61 6.60 -8.58 0.69
N LYS A 62 5.69 -8.70 -0.29
CA LYS A 62 4.38 -9.34 -0.12
C LYS A 62 3.66 -8.83 1.13
N LYS A 63 3.58 -7.51 1.29
CA LYS A 63 2.86 -6.90 2.41
C LYS A 63 1.39 -6.74 2.08
N ARG A 64 0.54 -7.04 3.06
CA ARG A 64 -0.89 -6.76 3.03
C ARG A 64 -1.08 -5.25 3.04
N ALA A 65 -2.03 -4.74 2.27
CA ALA A 65 -2.24 -3.29 2.24
C ALA A 65 -3.66 -2.82 1.99
N ILE A 66 -3.96 -1.67 2.59
CA ILE A 66 -5.02 -0.78 2.15
C ILE A 66 -4.37 0.30 1.29
N ILE A 67 -4.85 0.45 0.07
CA ILE A 67 -4.33 1.38 -0.92
C ILE A 67 -5.42 2.41 -1.18
N ALA A 68 -5.21 3.64 -0.73
CA ALA A 68 -6.16 4.72 -0.90
C ALA A 68 -5.61 5.76 -1.87
N TYR A 69 -6.19 5.89 -3.06
CA TYR A 69 -5.71 6.86 -4.06
C TYR A 69 -6.46 8.19 -3.98
N ILE A 70 -5.79 9.28 -4.34
CA ILE A 70 -6.40 10.60 -4.46
C ILE A 70 -7.21 10.69 -5.76
N ALA A 71 -8.44 11.20 -5.69
CA ALA A 71 -9.26 11.39 -6.88
C ALA A 71 -8.61 12.40 -7.85
N ASN A 72 -8.68 12.12 -9.15
CA ASN A 72 -8.07 12.89 -10.24
C ASN A 72 -6.53 12.88 -10.31
N ASP A 73 -5.86 12.07 -9.49
CA ASP A 73 -4.46 11.70 -9.70
C ASP A 73 -4.43 10.42 -10.56
N PHE A 74 -4.19 10.59 -11.86
CA PHE A 74 -4.22 9.48 -12.82
C PHE A 74 -3.13 8.44 -12.53
N GLU A 75 -1.97 8.86 -12.03
CA GLU A 75 -0.86 7.96 -11.73
C GLU A 75 -1.18 7.10 -10.51
N GLN A 76 -1.60 7.72 -9.40
CA GLN A 76 -1.99 6.99 -8.20
C GLN A 76 -3.18 6.07 -8.47
N MET A 77 -4.17 6.53 -9.22
CA MET A 77 -5.33 5.72 -9.58
C MET A 77 -4.92 4.52 -10.43
N GLY A 78 -4.12 4.72 -11.48
CA GLY A 78 -3.62 3.63 -12.33
C GLY A 78 -2.81 2.60 -11.53
N ASN A 79 -1.90 3.08 -10.68
CA ASN A 79 -1.09 2.25 -9.80
C ASN A 79 -1.95 1.42 -8.82
N ALA A 80 -2.98 2.03 -8.23
CA ALA A 80 -3.85 1.36 -7.26
C ALA A 80 -4.68 0.24 -7.89
N LEU A 81 -5.20 0.46 -9.11
CA LEU A 81 -6.05 -0.49 -9.82
C LEU A 81 -5.35 -1.82 -10.11
N GLU A 82 -4.02 -1.83 -10.24
CA GLU A 82 -3.24 -3.07 -10.38
C GLU A 82 -3.37 -4.02 -9.18
N PHE A 83 -3.76 -3.51 -8.02
CA PHE A 83 -3.96 -4.27 -6.78
C PHE A 83 -5.44 -4.62 -6.51
N GLU A 84 -6.37 -4.11 -7.32
CA GLU A 84 -7.80 -4.31 -7.09
C GLU A 84 -8.19 -5.79 -7.25
N GLY A 85 -9.04 -6.28 -6.33
CA GLY A 85 -9.52 -7.67 -6.33
C GLY A 85 -8.49 -8.73 -5.90
N ARG A 86 -7.26 -8.35 -5.55
CA ARG A 86 -6.22 -9.28 -5.11
C ARG A 86 -6.31 -9.57 -3.61
N GLU A 87 -6.07 -10.82 -3.23
CA GLU A 87 -6.01 -11.23 -1.83
C GLU A 87 -4.90 -10.48 -1.08
N GLY A 88 -5.21 -10.04 0.14
CA GLY A 88 -4.34 -9.22 0.98
C GLY A 88 -4.38 -7.72 0.66
N TYR A 89 -5.19 -7.28 -0.31
CA TYR A 89 -5.27 -5.89 -0.75
C TYR A 89 -6.70 -5.36 -0.77
N ARG A 90 -6.87 -4.09 -0.40
CA ARG A 90 -8.11 -3.35 -0.63
C ARG A 90 -7.79 -1.97 -1.18
N VAL A 91 -8.51 -1.59 -2.24
CA VAL A 91 -8.30 -0.35 -2.96
C VAL A 91 -9.49 0.57 -2.72
N PHE A 92 -9.22 1.83 -2.38
CA PHE A 92 -10.25 2.81 -2.09
C PHE A 92 -9.95 4.16 -2.73
N ASN A 93 -11.01 4.86 -3.14
CA ASN A 93 -10.92 6.28 -3.40
C ASN A 93 -10.90 7.04 -2.07
N LEU A 94 -9.82 7.76 -1.77
CA LEU A 94 -9.64 8.46 -0.50
C LEU A 94 -10.79 9.42 -0.19
N SER A 95 -11.35 10.09 -1.20
CA SER A 95 -12.45 11.05 -1.03
C SER A 95 -13.82 10.41 -0.74
N ARG A 96 -13.97 9.11 -0.98
CA ARG A 96 -15.27 8.40 -0.88
C ARG A 96 -15.32 7.35 0.23
N VAL A 97 -14.17 7.02 0.80
CA VAL A 97 -14.07 5.98 1.82
C VAL A 97 -14.17 6.58 3.22
N GLU A 98 -14.95 5.93 4.09
CA GLU A 98 -15.07 6.30 5.50
C GLU A 98 -14.07 5.53 6.36
N ALA A 99 -13.76 6.06 7.55
CA ALA A 99 -12.81 5.41 8.46
C ALA A 99 -13.27 3.99 8.86
N THR A 100 -14.58 3.78 9.01
CA THR A 100 -15.17 2.47 9.33
C THR A 100 -14.93 1.44 8.23
N ASP A 101 -14.97 1.85 6.97
CA ASP A 101 -14.73 0.94 5.84
C ASP A 101 -13.27 0.48 5.82
N LEU A 102 -12.35 1.42 6.07
CA LEU A 102 -10.92 1.12 6.13
C LEU A 102 -10.59 0.21 7.32
N GLN A 103 -11.21 0.40 8.48
CA GLN A 103 -11.04 -0.48 9.64
C GLN A 103 -11.55 -1.90 9.36
N ALA A 104 -12.74 -2.03 8.75
CA ALA A 104 -13.29 -3.32 8.37
C ALA A 104 -12.40 -4.02 7.33
N ALA A 105 -11.91 -3.27 6.34
CA ALA A 105 -10.97 -3.76 5.33
C ALA A 105 -9.66 -4.25 5.95
N LEU A 106 -9.10 -3.51 6.92
CA LEU A 106 -7.87 -3.86 7.60
C LEU A 106 -7.98 -5.22 8.30
N ILE A 107 -9.06 -5.41 9.07
CA ILE A 107 -9.34 -6.69 9.74
C ILE A 107 -9.48 -7.82 8.73
N GLY A 108 -10.09 -7.56 7.57
CA GLY A 108 -10.22 -8.51 6.48
C GLY A 108 -8.86 -8.95 5.94
N ILE A 109 -8.03 -8.00 5.47
CA ILE A 109 -6.75 -8.32 4.82
C ILE A 109 -5.75 -8.97 5.77
N LEU A 110 -5.79 -8.68 7.07
CA LEU A 110 -4.90 -9.29 8.07
C LEU A 110 -5.07 -10.82 8.17
N ARG A 111 -6.19 -11.36 7.67
CA ARG A 111 -6.46 -12.81 7.62
C ARG A 111 -6.16 -13.44 6.26
N GLU A 112 -5.75 -12.64 5.28
CA GLU A 112 -5.52 -13.06 3.90
C GLU A 112 -4.02 -13.30 3.64
N GLU A 113 -3.72 -14.12 2.64
CA GLU A 113 -2.36 -14.30 2.13
C GLU A 113 -2.14 -13.33 0.96
N PRO A 114 -1.17 -12.40 1.02
CA PRO A 114 -0.99 -11.37 0.01
C PRO A 114 -0.56 -11.95 -1.35
N LYS A 115 -1.34 -11.64 -2.39
CA LYS A 115 -1.08 -12.02 -3.79
C LYS A 115 -0.82 -10.79 -4.68
N PRO A 116 0.33 -10.12 -4.55
CA PRO A 116 0.60 -8.87 -5.29
C PRO A 116 0.70 -9.08 -6.81
N PRO A 117 0.57 -7.99 -7.60
CA PRO A 117 0.95 -8.00 -9.00
C PRO A 117 2.45 -8.31 -9.17
N SER A 118 2.82 -8.86 -10.32
CA SER A 118 4.22 -9.07 -10.68
C SER A 118 4.87 -7.72 -10.99
N VAL A 119 5.93 -7.37 -10.26
CA VAL A 119 6.78 -6.24 -10.61
C VAL A 119 7.84 -6.72 -11.61
N LYS A 120 7.85 -6.13 -12.80
CA LYS A 120 8.88 -6.39 -13.81
C LYS A 120 9.77 -5.16 -13.93
N ASP A 121 11.07 -5.34 -13.70
CA ASP A 121 12.05 -4.31 -14.02
C ASP A 121 12.28 -4.27 -15.54
N ALA A 122 11.73 -3.23 -16.18
CA ALA A 122 11.89 -2.99 -17.61
C ALA A 122 13.08 -2.08 -17.94
N SER A 123 13.91 -1.69 -16.95
CA SER A 123 14.98 -0.70 -17.15
C SER A 123 15.95 -1.12 -18.25
N ASN A 124 16.33 -2.40 -18.30
CA ASN A 124 17.22 -2.94 -19.33
C ASN A 124 16.57 -2.96 -20.72
N GLU A 125 15.27 -3.23 -20.79
CA GLU A 125 14.50 -3.28 -22.04
C GLU A 125 14.37 -1.87 -22.64
N ILE A 126 14.01 -0.90 -21.79
CA ILE A 126 13.93 0.53 -22.15
C ILE A 126 15.30 1.06 -22.58
N ALA A 127 16.36 0.77 -21.81
CA ALA A 127 17.71 1.19 -22.16
C ALA A 127 18.14 0.66 -23.54
N LYS A 128 17.80 -0.59 -23.84
CA LYS A 128 18.06 -1.20 -25.14
C LYS A 128 17.28 -0.52 -26.27
N GLU A 129 15.99 -0.26 -26.09
CA GLU A 129 15.15 0.44 -27.08
C GLU A 129 15.66 1.86 -27.39
N ILE A 130 16.10 2.60 -26.37
CA ILE A 130 16.69 3.94 -26.53
C ILE A 130 17.97 3.87 -27.37
N LEU A 131 18.86 2.92 -27.06
CA LEU A 131 20.12 2.74 -27.79
C LEU A 131 19.88 2.35 -29.25
N GLU A 132 18.92 1.45 -29.50
CA GLU A 132 18.55 1.02 -30.86
C GLU A 132 17.88 2.13 -31.68
N THR A 133 17.08 2.99 -31.04
CA THR A 133 16.45 4.14 -31.72
C THR A 133 17.49 5.18 -32.12
N ASN A 134 18.47 5.44 -31.26
CA ASN A 134 19.55 6.39 -31.54
C ASN A 134 20.56 5.90 -32.59
N THR A 135 20.63 4.59 -32.87
CA THR A 135 21.48 4.05 -33.95
C THR A 135 20.78 4.04 -35.32
N ARG A 136 19.46 4.28 -35.37
CA ARG A 136 18.66 4.31 -36.61
C ARG A 136 18.42 5.72 -37.15
N ASN A 137 18.82 6.76 -36.41
CA ASN A 137 18.83 8.16 -36.81
C ASN A 137 20.25 8.61 -37.14
#